data_AF-A0AAD8J861-F1
#
_entry.id   AF-A0AAD8J861-F1
#
_cell.length_a   1.000
_cell.length_b   1.000
_cell.length_c   1.000
_cell.angle_alpha   90.00
_cell.angle_beta   90.00
_cell.angle_gamma   90.00
#
_symmetry.space_group_name_H-M   'P 1'
#
loop_
_entity.id
_entity.type
_entity.pdbx_description
1 polymer ?
#
loop_
_entity_poly.entity_id
_entity_poly.type
_entity_poly.pdbx_seq_one_letter_code
_entity_poly.pdbx_strand_id
1 'polypeptide(L)'
;MDARAYRLSFMKESDVYEVDFAEVLQMKNTIIQVAMDSISECQHLMVAAKSLNRVACDIKEDNWLEKPKISGFVPQKKMVWILEGILYYLPHSQAMGVLKTIAENCTLTHTILLADFMNKQSTGLSNLSTISTVQCSV
;
A
#
# COMPACT_ATOMS: atom_id res chain seq x y z
N MET A 1 -6.91 7.82 -1.41
CA MET A 1 -6.96 6.35 -1.55
C MET A 1 -6.14 5.97 -2.76
N ASP A 2 -5.32 4.93 -2.65
CA ASP A 2 -4.51 4.45 -3.78
C ASP A 2 -5.40 3.94 -4.93
N ALA A 3 -5.05 4.27 -6.17
CA ALA A 3 -5.73 3.80 -7.39
C ALA A 3 -4.74 3.26 -8.45
N ARG A 4 -3.50 2.95 -8.06
CA ARG A 4 -2.43 2.49 -8.97
C ARG A 4 -2.85 1.28 -9.81
N ALA A 5 -3.51 0.30 -9.19
CA ALA A 5 -4.01 -0.91 -9.88
C ALA A 5 -4.98 -0.62 -11.03
N TYR A 6 -5.57 0.58 -11.08
CA TYR A 6 -6.51 1.00 -12.12
C TYR A 6 -5.86 1.84 -13.22
N ARG A 7 -4.68 2.44 -12.98
CA ARG A 7 -4.09 3.44 -13.88
C ARG A 7 -2.69 3.13 -14.38
N LEU A 8 -1.96 2.24 -13.73
CA LEU A 8 -0.56 1.96 -14.08
C LEU A 8 -0.46 0.75 -15.01
N SER A 9 -0.18 1.02 -16.29
CA SER A 9 -0.14 0.01 -17.35
C SER A 9 0.92 -1.07 -17.15
N PHE A 10 2.01 -0.78 -16.44
CA PHE A 10 3.05 -1.78 -16.15
C PHE A 10 2.59 -2.84 -15.13
N MET A 11 1.46 -2.65 -14.46
CA MET A 11 0.88 -3.65 -13.55
C MET A 11 0.12 -4.76 -14.27
N LYS A 12 -0.03 -4.69 -15.60
CA LYS A 12 -0.77 -5.68 -16.40
C LYS A 12 -0.30 -7.14 -16.27
N GLU A 13 0.95 -7.34 -15.83
CA GLU A 13 1.53 -8.66 -15.55
C GLU A 13 1.67 -8.96 -14.04
N SER A 14 1.19 -8.05 -13.18
CA SER A 14 1.39 -8.10 -11.74
C SER A 14 0.10 -8.44 -11.00
N ASP A 15 0.18 -9.40 -10.09
CA ASP A 15 -0.87 -9.69 -9.13
C ASP A 15 -0.78 -8.66 -7.98
N VAL A 16 -1.79 -7.80 -7.84
CA VAL A 16 -1.82 -6.72 -6.83
C VAL A 16 -2.63 -7.16 -5.62
N TYR A 17 -2.10 -6.92 -4.42
CA TYR A 17 -2.77 -7.16 -3.15
C TYR A 17 -2.93 -5.83 -2.41
N GLU A 18 -4.18 -5.43 -2.16
CA GLU A 18 -4.50 -4.26 -1.34
C GLU A 18 -4.88 -4.75 0.06
N VAL A 19 -4.06 -4.40 1.04
CA VAL A 19 -4.24 -4.75 2.45
C VAL A 19 -4.70 -3.51 3.21
N ASP A 20 -5.92 -3.55 3.73
CA ASP A 20 -6.49 -2.44 4.50
C ASP A 20 -7.66 -2.96 5.37
N PHE A 21 -8.23 -2.08 6.20
CA PHE A 21 -9.44 -2.35 6.95
C PHE A 21 -10.62 -2.64 6.03
N ALA A 22 -11.52 -3.52 6.48
CA ALA A 22 -12.68 -3.93 5.71
C ALA A 22 -13.53 -2.71 5.28
N GLU A 23 -13.79 -1.78 6.20
CA GLU A 23 -14.61 -0.60 5.90
C GLU A 23 -13.95 0.30 4.83
N VAL A 24 -12.63 0.43 4.86
CA VAL A 24 -11.87 1.24 3.88
C VAL A 24 -11.94 0.60 2.50
N LEU A 25 -11.76 -0.72 2.41
CA LEU A 25 -11.86 -1.46 1.14
C LEU A 25 -13.28 -1.40 0.56
N GLN A 26 -14.31 -1.51 1.40
CA GLN A 26 -15.70 -1.39 0.96
C GLN A 26 -16.01 0.01 0.45
N MET A 27 -15.63 1.05 1.21
CA MET A 27 -15.79 2.44 0.77
C MET A 27 -15.08 2.71 -0.55
N LYS A 28 -13.84 2.20 -0.72
CA LYS A 28 -13.09 2.31 -1.96
C LYS A 28 -13.86 1.72 -3.13
N ASN A 29 -14.40 0.51 -2.95
CA ASN A 29 -15.09 -0.21 -3.98
C ASN A 29 -16.36 0.54 -4.42
N THR A 30 -17.12 1.09 -3.48
CA THR A 30 -18.28 1.93 -3.76
C THR A 30 -17.91 3.16 -4.58
N ILE A 31 -16.86 3.89 -4.18
CA ILE A 31 -16.40 5.09 -4.93
C ILE A 31 -16.00 4.72 -6.36
N ILE A 32 -15.28 3.61 -6.53
CA ILE A 32 -14.82 3.15 -7.84
C ILE A 32 -15.98 2.72 -8.72
N GLN A 33 -16.97 2.01 -8.16
CA GLN A 33 -18.18 1.61 -8.90
C GLN A 33 -18.95 2.84 -9.39
N VAL A 34 -19.20 3.82 -8.51
CA VAL A 34 -19.85 5.08 -8.90
C VAL A 34 -19.06 5.81 -9.99
N ALA A 35 -17.72 5.84 -9.87
CA ALA A 35 -16.88 6.44 -10.90
C ALA A 35 -16.99 5.68 -12.25
N MET A 36 -16.99 4.34 -12.22
CA MET A 36 -17.16 3.51 -13.43
C MET A 36 -18.51 3.75 -14.11
N ASP A 37 -19.59 3.85 -13.34
CA ASP A 37 -20.95 4.07 -13.86
C ASP A 37 -21.12 5.49 -14.46
N SER A 38 -20.31 6.45 -14.00
CA SER A 38 -20.38 7.85 -14.47
C SER A 38 -19.64 8.11 -15.79
N ILE A 39 -18.80 7.17 -16.25
CA ILE A 39 -17.96 7.35 -17.43
C ILE A 39 -18.66 6.69 -18.63
N SER A 40 -18.78 7.41 -19.74
CA SER A 40 -19.42 6.91 -20.96
C SER A 40 -18.71 5.66 -21.51
N GLU A 41 -19.44 4.83 -22.28
CA GLU A 41 -19.00 3.51 -22.81
C GLU A 41 -17.62 3.49 -23.48
N CYS A 42 -17.10 4.65 -23.91
CA CYS A 42 -15.79 4.76 -24.57
C CYS A 42 -14.58 4.79 -23.60
N GLN A 43 -14.78 4.96 -22.28
CA GLN A 43 -13.69 5.05 -21.29
C GLN A 43 -13.98 4.23 -20.03
N HIS A 44 -14.37 2.96 -20.17
CA HIS A 44 -14.50 2.08 -19.01
C HIS A 44 -13.18 2.04 -18.21
N LEU A 45 -13.23 2.49 -16.95
CA LEU A 45 -12.14 2.29 -16.00
C LEU A 45 -12.01 0.79 -15.74
N MET A 46 -11.10 0.13 -16.42
CA MET A 46 -10.76 -1.26 -16.16
C MET A 46 -9.61 -1.36 -15.16
N VAL A 47 -9.56 -2.46 -14.42
CA VAL A 47 -8.37 -2.80 -13.64
C VAL A 47 -7.21 -2.97 -14.61
N ALA A 48 -6.16 -2.16 -14.48
CA ALA A 48 -4.97 -2.22 -15.31
C ALA A 48 -4.02 -3.34 -14.85
N ALA A 49 -4.12 -3.76 -13.59
CA ALA A 49 -3.37 -4.88 -13.04
C ALA A 49 -3.83 -6.24 -13.58
N LYS A 50 -2.96 -7.25 -13.57
CA LYS A 50 -3.31 -8.64 -13.93
C LYS A 50 -4.43 -9.20 -13.04
N SER A 51 -4.30 -8.92 -11.74
CA SER A 51 -5.31 -9.26 -10.75
C SER A 51 -5.28 -8.22 -9.62
N LEU A 52 -6.44 -7.98 -9.00
CA LEU A 52 -6.59 -7.09 -7.86
C LEU A 52 -7.29 -7.84 -6.72
N ASN A 53 -6.51 -8.20 -5.71
CA ASN A 53 -6.96 -8.96 -4.55
C ASN A 53 -7.04 -8.01 -3.34
N ARG A 54 -8.26 -7.79 -2.84
CA ARG A 54 -8.48 -6.96 -1.65
C ARG A 54 -8.53 -7.85 -0.43
N VAL A 55 -7.66 -7.58 0.53
CA VAL A 55 -7.45 -8.40 1.72
C VAL A 55 -7.80 -7.55 2.94
N ALA A 56 -8.94 -7.85 3.55
CA ALA A 56 -9.38 -7.18 4.76
C ALA A 56 -8.53 -7.64 5.95
N CYS A 57 -7.56 -6.82 6.36
CA CYS A 57 -6.77 -7.09 7.55
C CYS A 57 -6.13 -5.83 8.14
N ASP A 58 -5.94 -5.88 9.46
CA ASP A 58 -5.10 -4.90 10.15
C ASP A 58 -3.65 -5.37 10.07
N ILE A 59 -2.78 -4.57 9.44
CA ILE A 59 -1.36 -4.87 9.30
C ILE A 59 -0.61 -4.92 10.65
N LYS A 60 -1.21 -4.41 11.73
CA LYS A 60 -0.64 -4.47 13.09
C LYS A 60 -0.78 -5.85 13.74
N GLU A 61 -1.65 -6.73 13.23
CA GLU A 61 -1.87 -8.07 13.80
C GLU A 61 -0.69 -9.00 13.51
N ASP A 62 -0.23 -9.80 14.48
CA ASP A 62 0.96 -10.66 14.31
C ASP A 62 0.90 -11.60 13.10
N ASN A 63 -0.31 -12.06 12.75
CA ASN A 63 -0.56 -13.00 11.64
C ASN A 63 -1.15 -12.33 10.39
N TRP A 64 -1.05 -11.00 10.25
CA TRP A 64 -1.67 -10.28 9.14
C TRP A 64 -1.29 -10.83 7.76
N LEU A 65 -0.06 -11.34 7.61
CA LEU A 65 0.48 -11.87 6.35
C LEU A 65 -0.16 -13.20 5.92
N GLU A 66 -0.81 -13.92 6.85
CA GLU A 66 -1.53 -15.15 6.50
C GLU A 66 -2.78 -14.88 5.66
N LYS A 67 -3.43 -13.72 5.84
CA LYS A 67 -4.64 -13.35 5.10
C LYS A 67 -4.37 -13.14 3.60
N PRO A 68 -3.30 -12.41 3.19
CA PRO A 68 -2.87 -12.40 1.79
C PRO A 68 -2.53 -13.79 1.25
N LYS A 69 -1.81 -14.63 2.02
CA LYS A 69 -1.44 -15.99 1.60
C LYS A 69 -2.67 -16.84 1.27
N ILE A 70 -3.69 -16.81 2.12
CA ILE A 70 -4.98 -17.48 1.88
C ILE A 70 -5.64 -16.96 0.60
N SER A 71 -5.47 -15.67 0.29
CA SER A 71 -5.97 -15.03 -0.94
C SER A 71 -5.11 -15.33 -2.18
N GLY A 72 -4.12 -16.21 -2.07
CA GLY A 72 -3.27 -16.67 -3.19
C GLY A 72 -1.93 -15.95 -3.33
N PHE A 73 -1.55 -15.11 -2.36
CA PHE A 73 -0.22 -14.51 -2.32
C PHE A 73 0.86 -15.58 -2.11
N VAL A 74 1.90 -15.57 -2.94
CA VAL A 74 2.99 -16.56 -2.92
C VAL A 74 4.31 -15.86 -2.54
N PRO A 75 4.82 -16.06 -1.31
CA PRO A 75 6.05 -15.41 -0.82
C PRO A 75 7.31 -15.70 -1.65
N GLN A 76 7.31 -16.77 -2.46
CA GLN A 76 8.44 -17.19 -3.29
C GLN A 76 8.52 -16.44 -4.64
N LYS A 77 7.53 -15.61 -5.00
CA LYS A 77 7.55 -14.81 -6.23
C LYS A 77 8.28 -13.48 -6.00
N LYS A 78 8.83 -12.86 -7.07
CA LYS A 78 9.38 -11.50 -6.99
C LYS A 78 8.31 -10.53 -6.49
N MET A 79 8.69 -9.60 -5.61
CA MET A 79 7.71 -8.83 -4.85
C MET A 79 8.14 -7.39 -4.62
N VAL A 80 7.14 -6.51 -4.63
CA VAL A 80 7.28 -5.11 -4.22
C VAL A 80 6.27 -4.83 -3.12
N TRP A 81 6.75 -4.49 -1.94
CA TRP A 81 5.93 -3.95 -0.86
C TRP A 81 5.87 -2.43 -0.98
N ILE A 82 4.68 -1.86 -0.83
CA ILE A 82 4.50 -0.42 -0.80
C ILE A 82 3.77 -0.02 0.49
N LEU A 83 4.52 0.59 1.41
CA LEU A 83 4.04 1.14 2.68
C LEU A 83 4.00 2.66 2.59
N GLU A 84 3.15 3.17 1.71
CA GLU A 84 2.95 4.60 1.48
C GLU A 84 1.98 5.15 2.53
N GLY A 85 2.39 6.21 3.23
CA GLY A 85 1.51 6.90 4.15
C GLY A 85 1.01 6.11 5.37
N ILE A 86 1.67 5.03 5.78
CA ILE A 86 1.19 4.16 6.89
C ILE A 86 2.11 4.11 8.11
N LEU A 87 3.43 3.97 7.92
CA LEU A 87 4.36 3.63 9.01
C LEU A 87 4.39 4.67 10.14
N TYR A 88 4.23 5.95 9.82
CA TYR A 88 4.26 7.04 10.80
C TYR A 88 2.94 7.23 11.56
N TYR A 89 1.86 6.52 11.20
CA TYR A 89 0.63 6.44 11.99
C TYR A 89 0.63 5.26 12.97
N LEU A 90 1.63 4.38 12.88
CA LEU A 90 1.76 3.23 13.77
C LEU A 90 2.61 3.60 15.00
N PRO A 91 2.23 3.15 16.21
CA PRO A 91 3.15 3.03 17.33
C PRO A 91 4.45 2.36 16.91
N HIS A 92 5.57 2.84 17.45
CA HIS A 92 6.91 2.38 17.03
C HIS A 92 7.06 0.84 17.06
N SER A 93 6.57 0.17 18.10
CA SER A 93 6.63 -1.29 18.20
C SER A 93 5.84 -1.99 17.09
N GLN A 94 4.70 -1.45 16.69
CA GLN A 94 3.88 -1.99 15.61
C GLN A 94 4.52 -1.73 14.24
N ALA A 95 5.05 -0.53 14.00
CA ALA A 95 5.81 -0.23 12.78
C ALA A 95 7.01 -1.19 12.62
N MET A 96 7.76 -1.40 13.70
CA MET A 96 8.88 -2.36 13.72
C MET A 96 8.41 -3.79 13.52
N GLY A 97 7.27 -4.18 14.09
CA GLY A 97 6.65 -5.50 13.88
C GLY A 97 6.34 -5.76 12.41
N VAL A 98 5.67 -4.81 11.73
CA VAL A 98 5.37 -4.90 10.29
C VAL A 98 6.64 -5.08 9.46
N LEU A 99 7.65 -4.24 9.69
CA LEU A 99 8.92 -4.32 8.96
C LEU A 99 9.66 -5.63 9.21
N LYS A 100 9.64 -6.15 10.44
CA LYS A 100 10.23 -7.45 10.79
C LYS A 100 9.52 -8.59 10.07
N THR A 101 8.19 -8.62 10.09
CA THR A 101 7.40 -9.63 9.37
C THR A 101 7.72 -9.62 7.87
N ILE A 102 7.83 -8.44 7.25
CA ILE A 102 8.23 -8.34 5.84
C ILE A 102 9.65 -8.89 5.65
N ALA A 103 10.62 -8.44 6.44
CA ALA A 103 12.02 -8.85 6.33
C ALA A 103 12.23 -10.37 6.49
N GLU A 104 11.52 -11.00 7.42
CA GLU A 104 11.57 -12.45 7.64
C GLU A 104 11.10 -13.24 6.40
N ASN A 105 10.16 -12.68 5.63
CA ASN A 105 9.62 -13.30 4.42
C ASN A 105 10.40 -12.90 3.14
N CYS A 106 11.34 -11.95 3.21
CA CYS A 106 12.20 -11.55 2.08
C CYS A 106 13.30 -12.55 1.76
N THR A 107 13.59 -13.51 2.62
CA THR A 107 14.69 -14.48 2.42
C THR A 107 14.43 -15.48 1.28
N LEU A 108 13.18 -15.55 0.81
CA LEU A 108 12.72 -16.55 -0.16
C LEU A 108 12.82 -16.09 -1.63
N THR A 109 12.98 -14.79 -1.87
CA THR A 109 12.86 -14.18 -3.21
C THR A 109 13.49 -12.79 -3.26
N HIS A 110 13.63 -12.22 -4.47
CA HIS A 110 13.98 -10.81 -4.60
C HIS A 110 12.77 -9.94 -4.22
N THR A 111 12.90 -9.25 -3.08
CA THR A 111 11.88 -8.35 -2.54
C THR A 111 12.39 -6.91 -2.52
N ILE A 112 11.56 -5.98 -3.02
CA ILE A 112 11.77 -4.53 -2.92
C ILE A 112 10.76 -3.99 -1.90
N LEU A 113 11.20 -3.10 -1.01
CA LEU A 113 10.32 -2.37 -0.10
C LEU A 113 10.41 -0.87 -0.43
N LEU A 114 9.26 -0.28 -0.73
CA LEU A 114 9.07 1.16 -0.87
C LEU A 114 8.25 1.62 0.34
N ALA A 115 8.79 2.54 1.13
CA ALA A 115 8.11 3.02 2.33
C ALA A 115 8.45 4.48 2.61
N ASP A 116 7.47 5.23 3.09
CA ASP A 116 7.68 6.61 3.54
C ASP A 116 8.21 6.62 4.97
N PHE A 117 9.24 7.44 5.21
CA PHE A 117 9.74 7.71 6.54
C PHE A 117 9.67 9.21 6.82
N MET A 118 8.91 9.58 7.85
CA MET A 118 8.98 10.93 8.40
C MET A 118 10.20 11.02 9.32
N ASN A 119 11.11 11.94 9.04
CA ASN A 119 12.21 12.21 9.96
C ASN A 119 11.72 13.09 11.13
N LYS A 120 12.47 13.12 12.23
CA LYS A 120 12.14 13.91 13.43
C LYS A 120 11.98 15.42 13.15
N GLN A 121 12.62 15.94 12.11
CA GLN A 121 12.51 17.35 11.75
C GLN A 121 11.17 17.64 11.04
N SER A 122 10.67 16.71 10.22
CA SER A 122 9.37 16.79 9.55
C SER A 122 8.19 16.77 10.53
N THR A 123 8.36 16.17 11.72
CA THR A 123 7.34 16.16 12.78
C THR A 123 7.33 17.45 13.63
N GLY A 124 8.29 18.37 13.44
CA GLY A 124 8.39 19.63 14.17
C GLY A 124 7.62 20.81 13.57
N LEU A 125 7.01 20.63 12.39
CA LEU A 125 6.35 21.71 11.63
C LEU A 125 5.12 22.32 12.31
N SER A 126 4.57 21.71 13.36
CA SER A 126 3.51 22.32 14.17
C SER A 126 4.00 23.51 15.03
N ASN A 127 5.32 23.74 15.11
CA ASN A 127 5.93 24.81 15.90
C ASN A 127 6.73 25.85 15.06
N LEU A 128 6.69 25.79 13.73
CA LEU A 128 7.43 26.72 12.87
C LEU A 128 6.51 27.80 12.29
N SER A 129 6.57 28.99 12.86
CA SER A 129 6.04 30.23 12.29
C SER A 129 6.86 30.77 11.10
N THR A 130 7.84 30.00 10.59
CA THR A 130 8.69 30.43 9.48
C THR A 130 8.96 29.25 8.55
N ILE A 131 8.54 29.40 7.30
CA ILE A 131 8.77 28.44 6.22
C ILE A 131 10.27 28.46 5.88
N SER A 132 10.95 27.35 6.13
CA SER A 132 12.29 27.08 5.62
C SER A 132 12.21 25.86 4.69
N THR A 133 12.39 26.09 3.40
CA THR A 133 12.47 25.04 2.37
C THR A 133 13.66 24.13 2.64
N VAL A 134 13.41 22.84 2.88
CA VAL A 134 14.46 21.82 2.93
C VAL A 134 14.62 21.22 1.54
N GLN A 135 15.73 21.53 0.87
CA GLN A 135 16.18 20.82 -0.33
C GLN A 135 16.92 19.54 0.12
N CYS A 136 16.44 18.37 -0.30
CA CYS A 136 17.24 17.15 -0.34
C CYS A 136 17.91 17.05 -1.70
N SER A 137 19.24 16.96 -1.72
CA SER A 137 20.04 16.58 -2.88
C SER A 137 20.25 15.07 -2.85
N VAL A 138 20.13 14.43 -4.02
CA VAL A 138 20.35 12.99 -4.25
C VAL A 138 21.83 12.65 -4.14
#